data_AF-A0A6B1GUY4-F1
#
_entry.id   AF-A0A6B1GUY4-F1
#
_cell.length_a   1.000
_cell.length_b   1.000
_cell.length_c   1.000
_cell.angle_alpha   90.00
_cell.angle_beta   90.00
_cell.angle_gamma   90.00
#
_symmetry.space_group_name_H-M   'P 1'
#
loop_
_entity.id
_entity.type
_entity.pdbx_description
1 polymer ?
#
loop_
_entity_poly.entity_id
_entity_poly.type
_entity_poly.pdbx_seq_one_letter_code
_entity_poly.pdbx_strand_id
1 'polypeptide(L)'
;AVLRDAGYRREQMERVQNLVLKRAGRSAAAEMQTLEDAACLVFLEHDLEALAGRLGPDKTVEVLARTWPKMSAAGREAAAVLKLKPELRALVDRALGAPATP
;
A
#
# COMPACT_ATOMS: atom_id res chain seq x y z
N ALA A 1 -2.13 -18.19 14.78
CA ALA A 1 -1.05 -18.52 15.75
C ALA A 1 -0.44 -17.24 16.28
N VAL A 2 0.19 -16.41 15.44
CA VAL A 2 0.87 -15.13 15.80
C VAL A 2 0.27 -14.35 16.98
N LEU A 3 -0.98 -13.84 16.88
CA LEU A 3 -1.56 -13.00 17.94
C LEU A 3 -1.85 -13.76 19.25
N ARG A 4 -2.23 -15.03 19.15
CA ARG A 4 -2.46 -15.87 20.33
C ARG A 4 -1.15 -16.10 21.07
N ASP A 5 -0.09 -16.39 20.32
CA ASP A 5 1.22 -16.69 20.88
C ASP A 5 1.86 -15.42 21.49
N ALA A 6 1.45 -14.24 21.01
CA ALA A 6 1.77 -12.93 21.60
C ALA A 6 0.85 -12.50 22.77
N GLY A 7 -0.09 -13.36 23.20
CA GLY A 7 -0.93 -13.10 24.39
C GLY A 7 -2.13 -12.18 24.18
N TYR A 8 -2.56 -11.92 22.94
CA TYR A 8 -3.72 -11.08 22.67
C TYR A 8 -5.04 -11.78 23.03
N ARG A 9 -6.02 -10.99 23.50
CA ARG A 9 -7.36 -11.50 23.83
C ARG A 9 -8.12 -11.93 22.58
N ARG A 10 -9.09 -12.82 22.77
CA ARG A 10 -9.89 -13.40 21.68
C ARG A 10 -10.61 -12.33 20.85
N GLU A 11 -11.20 -11.32 21.48
CA GLU A 11 -11.90 -10.27 20.73
C GLU A 11 -10.96 -9.48 19.82
N GLN A 12 -9.72 -9.25 20.26
CA GLN A 12 -8.69 -8.57 19.47
C GLN A 12 -8.26 -9.43 18.29
N MET A 13 -8.09 -10.73 18.51
CA MET A 13 -7.75 -11.68 17.44
C MET A 13 -8.85 -11.73 16.36
N GLU A 14 -10.11 -11.81 16.76
CA GLU A 14 -11.25 -11.85 15.83
C GLU A 14 -11.38 -10.53 15.04
N ARG A 15 -11.19 -9.37 15.70
CA ARG A 15 -11.16 -8.07 15.02
C ARG A 15 -10.05 -8.00 13.97
N VAL A 16 -8.82 -8.38 14.31
CA VAL A 16 -7.70 -8.36 13.35
C VAL A 16 -7.95 -9.33 12.20
N GLN A 17 -8.45 -10.54 12.47
CA GLN A 17 -8.80 -11.49 11.40
C GLN A 17 -9.84 -10.90 10.44
N ASN A 18 -10.88 -10.23 10.97
CA ASN A 18 -11.89 -9.60 10.14
C ASN A 18 -11.33 -8.46 9.29
N LEU A 19 -10.43 -7.65 9.82
CA LEU A 19 -9.75 -6.59 9.06
C LEU A 19 -8.86 -7.17 7.95
N VAL A 20 -7.98 -8.13 8.29
CA VAL A 20 -7.03 -8.75 7.33
C VAL A 20 -7.76 -9.49 6.21
N LEU A 21 -8.84 -10.21 6.55
CA LEU A 21 -9.66 -10.92 5.56
C LEU A 21 -10.62 -10.00 4.79
N LYS A 22 -10.60 -8.68 5.05
CA LYS A 22 -11.51 -7.69 4.46
C LYS A 22 -13.00 -8.06 4.66
N ARG A 23 -13.31 -8.69 5.79
CA ARG A 23 -14.66 -9.09 6.21
C ARG A 23 -15.28 -8.11 7.21
N ALA A 24 -14.51 -7.13 7.67
CA ALA A 24 -15.02 -6.12 8.57
C ALA A 24 -16.06 -5.25 7.84
N GLY A 25 -17.22 -5.07 8.46
CA GLY A 25 -18.31 -4.28 7.87
C GLY A 25 -18.01 -2.78 7.85
N ARG A 26 -19.01 -1.98 7.47
CA ARG A 26 -18.89 -0.51 7.37
C ARG A 26 -18.41 0.18 8.65
N SER A 27 -18.67 -0.39 9.82
CA SER A 27 -18.22 0.15 11.11
C SER A 27 -16.70 0.19 11.27
N ALA A 28 -15.95 -0.59 10.47
CA ALA A 28 -14.50 -0.66 10.49
C ALA A 28 -13.86 -0.01 9.25
N ALA A 29 -14.62 0.80 8.48
CA ALA A 29 -14.15 1.38 7.23
C ALA A 29 -12.84 2.18 7.39
N ALA A 30 -12.70 2.95 8.47
CA ALA A 30 -11.49 3.72 8.75
C ALA A 30 -10.27 2.79 8.99
N GLU A 31 -10.44 1.73 9.77
CA GLU A 31 -9.36 0.77 10.04
C GLU A 31 -8.96 -0.01 8.79
N MET A 32 -9.94 -0.40 7.96
CA MET A 32 -9.67 -1.05 6.68
C MET A 32 -8.91 -0.11 5.73
N GLN A 33 -9.26 1.18 5.72
CA GLN A 33 -8.54 2.17 4.93
C GLN A 33 -7.10 2.33 5.44
N THR A 34 -6.89 2.43 6.75
CA THR A 34 -5.53 2.48 7.34
C THR A 34 -4.72 1.24 6.99
N LEU A 35 -5.33 0.05 7.01
CA LEU A 35 -4.66 -1.19 6.61
C LEU A 35 -4.31 -1.19 5.11
N GLU A 36 -5.21 -0.71 4.26
CA GLU A 36 -4.95 -0.60 2.82
C GLU A 36 -3.84 0.41 2.50
N ASP A 37 -3.82 1.56 3.20
CA ASP A 37 -2.75 2.56 3.10
C ASP A 37 -1.40 1.93 3.48
N ALA A 38 -1.34 1.25 4.63
CA ALA A 38 -0.14 0.58 5.10
C ALA A 38 0.34 -0.49 4.11
N ALA A 39 -0.58 -1.29 3.55
CA ALA A 39 -0.25 -2.30 2.55
C ALA A 39 0.32 -1.67 1.26
N CYS A 40 -0.26 -0.57 0.79
CA CYS A 40 0.24 0.15 -0.39
C CYS A 40 1.62 0.76 -0.14
N LEU A 41 1.87 1.34 1.05
CA LEU A 41 3.17 1.91 1.41
C LEU A 41 4.27 0.83 1.47
N VAL A 42 3.98 -0.30 2.13
CA VAL A 42 4.90 -1.46 2.18
C VAL A 42 5.23 -1.95 0.77
N PHE A 43 4.22 -2.07 -0.10
CA PHE A 43 4.43 -2.44 -1.49
C PHE A 43 5.36 -1.45 -2.23
N LEU A 44 5.13 -0.14 -2.09
CA LEU A 44 5.94 0.89 -2.74
C LEU A 44 7.40 0.85 -2.27
N GLU A 45 7.63 0.60 -0.98
CA GLU A 45 8.97 0.62 -0.38
C GLU A 45 9.76 -0.68 -0.61
N HIS A 46 9.10 -1.84 -0.56
CA HIS A 46 9.79 -3.13 -0.54
C HIS A 46 9.61 -3.98 -1.80
N ASP A 47 8.46 -3.87 -2.48
CA ASP A 47 8.09 -4.78 -3.58
C ASP A 47 8.17 -4.13 -4.96
N LEU A 48 8.08 -2.79 -5.03
CA LEU A 48 8.02 -2.05 -6.28
C LEU A 48 9.22 -2.32 -7.18
N GLU A 49 10.43 -2.39 -6.61
CA GLU A 49 11.65 -2.64 -7.38
C GLU A 49 11.62 -3.99 -8.09
N ALA A 50 11.30 -5.05 -7.33
CA ALA A 50 11.20 -6.41 -7.87
C ALA A 50 10.08 -6.52 -8.91
N LEU A 51 8.95 -5.83 -8.69
CA LEU A 51 7.87 -5.76 -9.65
C LEU A 51 8.32 -5.06 -10.94
N ALA A 52 9.02 -3.94 -10.83
CA ALA A 52 9.52 -3.16 -11.97
C ALA A 52 10.50 -3.97 -12.82
N GLY A 53 11.41 -4.69 -12.18
CA GLY A 53 12.34 -5.60 -12.87
C GLY A 53 11.63 -6.73 -13.61
N ARG A 54 10.50 -7.23 -13.09
CA ARG A 54 9.75 -8.34 -13.69
C ARG A 54 8.79 -7.92 -14.79
N LEU A 55 8.10 -6.80 -14.62
CA LEU A 55 7.03 -6.37 -15.52
C LEU A 55 7.48 -5.32 -16.55
N GLY A 56 8.62 -4.68 -16.32
CA GLY A 56 9.05 -3.53 -17.09
C GLY A 56 8.27 -2.25 -16.75
N PRO A 57 8.70 -1.10 -17.30
CA PRO A 57 8.20 0.21 -16.90
C PRO A 57 6.72 0.42 -17.18
N ASP A 58 6.23 0.03 -18.36
CA ASP A 58 4.86 0.34 -18.79
C ASP A 58 3.80 -0.41 -17.98
N LYS A 59 4.02 -1.69 -17.70
CA LYS A 59 3.10 -2.46 -16.84
C LYS A 59 3.22 -2.08 -15.37
N THR A 60 4.40 -1.68 -14.92
CA THR A 60 4.56 -1.14 -13.56
C THR A 60 3.74 0.14 -13.38
N VAL A 61 3.76 1.04 -14.36
CA VAL A 61 2.95 2.27 -14.35
C VAL A 61 1.45 1.94 -14.32
N GLU A 62 0.98 0.95 -15.07
CA GLU A 62 -0.43 0.51 -15.02
C GLU A 62 -0.81 -0.03 -13.63
N VAL A 63 0.06 -0.81 -12.98
CA VAL A 63 -0.16 -1.30 -11.62
C VAL A 63 -0.20 -0.14 -10.62
N LEU A 64 0.76 0.80 -10.71
CA LEU A 64 0.81 1.98 -9.85
C LEU A 64 -0.44 2.85 -9.98
N ALA A 65 -0.93 3.07 -11.21
CA ALA A 65 -2.17 3.81 -11.47
C ALA A 65 -3.42 3.14 -10.87
N ARG A 66 -3.39 1.81 -10.69
CA ARG A 66 -4.45 1.05 -10.01
C ARG A 66 -4.28 0.98 -8.49
N THR A 67 -3.06 1.11 -8.00
CA THR A 67 -2.74 1.12 -6.56
C THR A 67 -3.05 2.48 -5.95
N TRP A 68 -2.73 3.58 -6.62
CA TRP A 68 -2.89 4.94 -6.09
C TRP A 68 -4.30 5.31 -5.62
N PRO A 69 -5.39 4.95 -6.34
CA PRO A 69 -6.75 5.25 -5.91
C PRO A 69 -7.19 4.51 -4.64
N LYS A 70 -6.50 3.42 -4.26
CA LYS A 70 -6.80 2.64 -3.05
C LYS A 70 -6.35 3.34 -1.77
N MET A 71 -5.34 4.22 -1.89
CA MET A 71 -4.83 4.98 -0.76
C MET A 71 -5.70 6.19 -0.46
N SER A 72 -5.82 6.50 0.83
CA SER A 72 -6.37 7.75 1.33
C SER A 72 -5.46 8.94 1.03
N ALA A 73 -5.91 10.16 1.34
CA ALA A 73 -5.07 11.35 1.22
C ALA A 73 -3.79 11.24 2.08
N ALA A 74 -3.93 10.80 3.33
CA ALA A 74 -2.79 10.60 4.23
C ALA A 74 -1.82 9.51 3.72
N GLY A 75 -2.35 8.43 3.14
CA GLY A 75 -1.53 7.39 2.50
C GLY A 75 -0.71 7.92 1.32
N ARG A 76 -1.31 8.78 0.49
CA ARG A 76 -0.62 9.43 -0.65
C ARG A 76 0.44 10.43 -0.20
N GLU A 77 0.17 11.20 0.85
CA GLU A 77 1.15 12.10 1.47
C GLU A 77 2.35 11.33 2.03
N ALA A 78 2.09 10.20 2.71
CA ALA A 78 3.16 9.31 3.19
C ALA A 78 3.97 8.71 2.02
N ALA A 79 3.31 8.31 0.92
CA ALA A 79 3.97 7.79 -0.27
C ALA A 79 4.89 8.82 -0.95
N ALA A 80 4.54 10.11 -0.88
CA ALA A 80 5.32 11.20 -1.46
C ALA A 80 6.70 11.35 -0.80
N VAL A 81 6.81 11.06 0.50
CA VAL A 81 8.07 11.20 1.26
C VAL A 81 8.90 9.91 1.34
N LEU A 82 8.44 8.81 0.72
CA LEU A 82 9.20 7.57 0.65
C LEU A 82 10.53 7.76 -0.10
N LYS A 83 11.59 7.17 0.46
CA LYS A 83 12.93 7.16 -0.13
C LYS A 83 13.01 6.07 -1.19
N LEU A 84 12.49 6.36 -2.38
CA LEU A 84 12.58 5.48 -3.54
C LEU A 84 13.84 5.79 -4.35
N LYS A 85 14.36 4.77 -5.04
CA LYS A 85 15.40 5.00 -6.07
C LYS A 85 14.86 5.92 -7.17
N PRO A 86 15.70 6.77 -7.80
CA PRO A 86 15.23 7.74 -8.80
C PRO A 86 14.40 7.13 -9.93
N GLU A 87 14.80 5.95 -10.42
CA GLU A 87 14.10 5.23 -11.48
C GLU A 87 12.70 4.76 -11.05
N LEU A 88 12.52 4.35 -9.79
CA LEU A 88 11.23 3.94 -9.26
C LEU A 88 10.33 5.15 -8.99
N ARG A 89 10.92 6.25 -8.49
CA ARG A 89 10.22 7.53 -8.33
C ARG A 89 9.66 8.01 -9.67
N ALA A 90 10.44 7.93 -10.74
CA ALA A 90 9.99 8.31 -12.09
C ALA A 90 8.78 7.46 -12.57
N LEU A 91 8.71 6.17 -12.21
CA LEU A 91 7.55 5.34 -12.52
C LEU A 91 6.30 5.76 -11.74
N VAL A 92 6.46 6.12 -10.47
CA VAL A 92 5.38 6.68 -9.64
C VAL A 92 4.87 7.98 -10.25
N ASP A 93 5.76 8.93 -10.53
CA ASP A 93 5.39 10.23 -11.09
C ASP A 93 4.68 10.09 -12.45
N ARG A 94 5.19 9.19 -13.31
CA ARG A 94 4.55 8.85 -14.58
C ARG A 94 3.15 8.26 -14.38
N ALA A 95 2.93 7.43 -13.37
CA ALA A 95 1.61 6.89 -13.06
C ALA A 95 0.62 7.95 -12.56
N LEU A 96 1.13 9.02 -11.95
CA LEU A 96 0.34 10.17 -11.50
C LEU A 96 0.10 11.22 -12.59
N GLY A 97 0.73 11.05 -13.75
CA GLY A 97 0.75 12.09 -14.79
C GLY A 97 1.53 13.34 -14.38
N ALA A 98 2.41 13.24 -13.37
CA ALA A 98 3.29 14.33 -12.98
C ALA A 98 4.43 14.46 -14.01
N PRO A 99 4.83 15.69 -14.39
CA PRO A 99 6.01 15.87 -15.23
C PRO A 99 7.24 15.36 -14.48
N ALA A 100 8.09 14.58 -15.16
CA ALA A 100 9.37 14.14 -14.60
C ALA A 100 10.14 15.38 -14.12
N THR A 101 10.52 15.42 -12.82
CA THR A 101 11.29 16.54 -12.29
C THR A 101 12.67 16.53 -12.96
N PRO A 102 13.10 17.64 -13.59
CA PRO A 102 14.36 17.72 -14.33
C PRO A 102 15.60 17.63 -13.42
#